data_AF-A0A484LBE5-F1
#
_entry.id   AF-A0A484LBE5-F1
#
_cell.length_a   1.000
_cell.length_b   1.000
_cell.length_c   1.000
_cell.angle_alpha   90.00
_cell.angle_beta   90.00
_cell.angle_gamma   90.00
#
_symmetry.space_group_name_H-M   'P 1'
#
loop_
_entity.id
_entity.type
_entity.pdbx_description
1 polymer ?
#
loop_
_entity_poly.entity_id
_entity_poly.type
_entity_poly.pdbx_seq_one_letter_code
_entity_poly.pdbx_strand_id
1 'polypeptide(L)'
;MEHRSYKSHTCPKSGRTDRKVVVCPTCSTAIETTGCDGEAEKAALQQHESSGHCDPAKKKKPTCPVRRCRAVLTFSNNSFCNACQVRVCLQHRFPADHGCKAGPTRDGSRPRGVDEEKLLIALFVARHGKGCGEDSQDAPASSQPKRTPSSVKAC
;
A
#
# COMPACT_ATOMS: atom_id res chain seq x y z
N MET A 1 -17.77 -7.63 -29.26
CA MET A 1 -16.37 -7.48 -28.80
C MET A 1 -15.71 -8.85 -28.95
N GLU A 2 -14.81 -9.00 -29.92
CA GLU A 2 -14.13 -10.28 -30.18
C GLU A 2 -12.83 -10.37 -29.38
N HIS A 3 -12.65 -11.47 -28.66
CA HIS A 3 -11.41 -11.74 -27.92
C HIS A 3 -10.31 -12.14 -28.91
N ARG A 4 -9.22 -11.37 -28.96
CA ARG A 4 -8.03 -11.75 -29.72
C ARG A 4 -7.29 -12.87 -28.98
N SER A 5 -7.03 -13.97 -29.67
CA SER A 5 -6.36 -15.13 -29.07
C SER A 5 -4.84 -14.96 -29.07
N TYR A 6 -4.16 -15.66 -28.17
CA TYR A 6 -2.70 -15.65 -28.10
C TYR A 6 -2.05 -16.10 -29.42
N LYS A 7 -2.71 -17.00 -30.16
CA LYS A 7 -2.27 -17.52 -31.46
C LYS A 7 -2.54 -16.58 -32.63
N SER A 8 -3.43 -15.59 -32.47
CA SER A 8 -3.80 -14.67 -33.56
C SER A 8 -2.86 -13.48 -33.72
N HIS A 9 -1.72 -13.47 -33.04
CA HIS A 9 -0.68 -12.45 -33.23
C HIS A 9 0.72 -13.08 -33.19
N THR A 10 1.65 -12.50 -33.94
CA THR A 10 3.04 -12.93 -34.06
C THR A 10 3.84 -12.49 -32.83
N CYS A 11 3.55 -13.07 -31.66
CA CYS A 11 4.35 -12.84 -30.46
C CYS A 11 5.69 -13.57 -30.57
N PRO A 12 6.85 -12.92 -30.39
CA PRO A 12 8.15 -13.57 -30.42
C PRO A 12 8.34 -14.60 -29.29
N LYS A 13 7.45 -14.64 -28.29
CA LYS A 13 7.47 -15.58 -27.16
C LYS A 13 6.31 -16.57 -27.17
N SER A 14 5.69 -16.82 -28.33
CA SER A 14 4.50 -17.66 -28.53
C SER A 14 4.63 -19.13 -28.11
N GLY A 15 5.85 -19.62 -27.87
CA GLY A 15 6.14 -21.01 -27.47
C GLY A 15 6.37 -21.23 -25.97
N ARG A 16 6.13 -20.23 -25.10
CA ARG A 16 6.31 -20.44 -23.66
C ARG A 16 5.18 -21.30 -23.12
N THR A 17 5.50 -22.41 -22.47
CA THR A 17 4.50 -23.22 -21.76
C THR A 17 3.80 -22.38 -20.71
N ASP A 18 2.47 -22.42 -20.71
CA ASP A 18 1.67 -21.71 -19.73
C ASP A 18 1.98 -22.25 -18.34
N ARG A 19 2.35 -21.35 -17.41
CA ARG A 19 2.48 -21.73 -16.01
C ARG A 19 1.09 -21.95 -15.45
N LYS A 20 0.83 -23.14 -14.94
CA LYS A 20 -0.41 -23.45 -14.25
C LYS A 20 -0.22 -23.27 -12.75
N VAL A 21 -1.27 -22.80 -12.08
CA VAL A 21 -1.28 -22.63 -10.63
C VAL A 21 -2.35 -23.53 -10.06
N VAL A 22 -1.95 -24.46 -9.20
CA VAL A 22 -2.86 -25.32 -8.44
C VAL A 22 -3.05 -24.74 -7.05
N VAL A 23 -4.28 -24.71 -6.56
CA VAL A 23 -4.59 -24.23 -5.21
C VAL A 23 -4.77 -25.43 -4.28
N CYS A 24 -4.01 -25.48 -3.19
CA CYS A 24 -4.18 -26.52 -2.18
C CYS A 24 -5.55 -26.38 -1.47
N PRO A 25 -6.36 -27.46 -1.38
CA PRO A 25 -7.68 -27.40 -0.74
C PRO A 25 -7.61 -27.22 0.79
N THR A 26 -6.49 -27.61 1.40
CA THR A 26 -6.28 -27.63 2.85
C THR A 26 -5.85 -26.27 3.39
N CYS A 27 -4.86 -25.63 2.75
CA CYS A 27 -4.30 -24.37 3.22
C CYS A 27 -4.59 -23.17 2.29
N SER A 28 -5.21 -23.40 1.12
CA SER A 28 -5.47 -22.37 0.09
C SER A 28 -4.20 -21.70 -0.47
N THR A 29 -3.04 -22.34 -0.33
CA THR A 29 -1.78 -21.88 -0.92
C THR A 29 -1.78 -22.18 -2.42
N ALA A 30 -1.32 -21.21 -3.20
CA ALA A 30 -1.09 -21.34 -4.64
C ALA A 30 0.28 -21.96 -4.90
N ILE A 31 0.31 -23.02 -5.70
CA ILE A 31 1.51 -23.79 -6.05
C ILE A 31 1.70 -23.71 -7.57
N GLU A 32 2.84 -23.20 -8.01
CA GLU A 32 3.18 -23.14 -9.43
C GLU A 32 3.55 -24.52 -9.95
N THR A 33 3.03 -24.87 -11.14
CA THR A 33 3.31 -26.11 -11.84
C THR A 33 3.71 -25.80 -13.28
N THR A 34 4.76 -26.48 -13.74
CA THR A 34 5.33 -26.27 -15.08
C THR A 34 4.71 -27.22 -16.12
N GLY A 35 3.87 -28.17 -15.69
CA GLY A 35 3.25 -29.18 -16.56
C GLY A 35 1.83 -28.85 -16.96
N CYS A 36 1.43 -29.27 -18.17
CA CYS A 36 0.05 -29.17 -18.63
C CYS A 36 -0.81 -30.37 -18.18
N ASP A 37 -0.17 -31.41 -17.65
CA ASP A 37 -0.79 -32.70 -17.33
C ASP A 37 -1.28 -32.75 -15.88
N GLY A 38 -2.45 -33.37 -15.66
CA GLY A 38 -3.03 -33.52 -14.31
C GLY A 38 -2.19 -34.37 -13.34
N GLU A 39 -1.18 -35.08 -13.85
CA GLU A 39 -0.20 -35.82 -13.03
C GLU A 39 0.74 -34.85 -12.28
N ALA A 40 1.21 -33.79 -12.96
CA ALA A 40 2.05 -32.75 -12.36
C ALA A 40 1.31 -31.98 -11.25
N GLU A 41 -0.02 -31.80 -11.39
CA GLU A 41 -0.84 -31.17 -10.36
C GLU A 41 -0.91 -32.02 -9.09
N LYS A 42 -1.12 -33.34 -9.24
CA LYS A 42 -1.15 -34.29 -8.11
C LYS A 42 0.21 -34.39 -7.43
N ALA A 43 1.28 -34.51 -8.20
CA ALA A 43 2.64 -34.54 -7.66
C ALA A 43 2.98 -33.26 -6.89
N ALA A 44 2.61 -32.08 -7.40
CA ALA A 44 2.84 -30.81 -6.72
C ALA A 44 2.04 -30.67 -5.41
N LEU A 45 0.80 -31.16 -5.37
CA LEU A 45 -0.01 -31.21 -4.15
C LEU A 45 0.58 -32.19 -3.11
N GLN A 46 0.98 -33.39 -3.53
CA GLN A 46 1.62 -34.37 -2.63
C GLN A 46 2.94 -33.87 -2.07
N GLN A 47 3.75 -33.20 -2.91
CA GLN A 47 4.99 -32.58 -2.46
C GLN A 47 4.70 -31.46 -1.45
N HIS A 48 3.69 -30.63 -1.68
CA HIS A 48 3.28 -29.60 -0.74
C HIS A 48 2.83 -30.18 0.61
N GLU A 49 2.02 -31.24 0.60
CA GLU A 49 1.59 -31.94 1.80
C GLU A 49 2.76 -32.57 2.57
N SER A 50 3.68 -33.22 1.84
CA SER A 50 4.87 -33.88 2.41
C SER A 50 5.92 -32.89 2.91
N SER A 51 5.96 -31.67 2.35
CA SER A 51 6.94 -30.65 2.73
C SER A 51 6.74 -30.08 4.13
N GLY A 52 5.61 -30.33 4.78
CA GLY A 52 5.28 -29.76 6.09
C GLY A 52 4.91 -28.27 6.09
N HIS A 53 4.93 -27.60 4.92
CA HIS A 53 4.52 -26.19 4.77
C HIS A 53 3.00 -26.02 4.57
N CYS A 54 2.26 -27.13 4.54
CA CYS A 54 0.81 -27.15 4.41
C CYS A 54 0.15 -26.86 5.76
N ASP A 55 -0.10 -25.57 6.04
CA ASP A 55 -0.75 -25.15 7.28
C ASP A 55 -2.26 -24.93 7.09
N PRO A 56 -3.14 -25.80 7.64
CA PRO A 56 -4.59 -25.61 7.55
C PRO A 56 -5.07 -24.35 8.28
N ALA A 57 -4.30 -23.86 9.26
CA ALA A 57 -4.60 -22.61 9.97
C ALA A 57 -4.62 -21.39 9.03
N LYS A 58 -3.80 -21.39 7.97
CA LYS A 58 -3.70 -20.29 7.00
C LYS A 58 -4.95 -20.15 6.11
N LYS A 59 -5.83 -21.16 6.08
CA LYS A 59 -7.12 -21.10 5.38
C LYS A 59 -8.09 -20.06 5.97
N LYS A 60 -7.93 -19.73 7.26
CA LYS A 60 -8.79 -18.74 7.94
C LYS A 60 -8.34 -17.33 7.54
N LYS A 61 -9.06 -16.75 6.59
CA LYS A 61 -8.83 -15.36 6.17
C LYS A 61 -9.15 -14.41 7.33
N PRO A 62 -8.28 -13.43 7.65
CA PRO A 62 -8.56 -12.47 8.71
C PRO A 62 -9.81 -11.67 8.39
N THR A 63 -10.66 -11.42 9.38
CA THR A 63 -11.89 -10.64 9.25
C THR A 63 -11.76 -9.32 9.98
N CYS A 64 -12.56 -8.35 9.59
CA CYS A 64 -12.59 -7.06 10.26
C CYS A 64 -13.00 -7.23 11.74
N PRO A 65 -12.26 -6.63 12.69
CA PRO A 65 -12.52 -6.79 14.12
C PRO A 65 -13.76 -6.02 14.63
N VAL A 66 -14.39 -5.21 13.78
CA VAL A 66 -15.57 -4.41 14.12
C VAL A 66 -16.78 -5.31 14.34
N ARG A 67 -17.53 -5.05 15.41
CA ARG A 67 -18.76 -5.79 15.73
C ARG A 67 -19.74 -5.67 14.57
N ARG A 68 -20.30 -6.80 14.14
CA ARG A 68 -21.20 -6.93 12.97
C ARG A 68 -20.55 -6.71 11.59
N CYS A 69 -19.24 -6.45 11.50
CA CYS A 69 -18.54 -6.49 10.22
C CYS A 69 -18.08 -7.91 9.90
N ARG A 70 -18.46 -8.43 8.73
CA ARG A 70 -17.99 -9.74 8.24
C ARG A 70 -17.06 -9.62 7.02
N ALA A 71 -16.55 -8.40 6.77
CA ALA A 71 -15.65 -8.15 5.66
C ALA A 71 -14.33 -8.91 5.87
N VAL A 72 -13.94 -9.68 4.86
CA VAL A 72 -12.65 -10.38 4.82
C VAL A 72 -11.55 -9.39 4.43
N LEU A 73 -10.48 -9.37 5.22
CA LEU A 73 -9.30 -8.53 5.01
C LEU A 73 -8.41 -9.19 3.95
N THR A 74 -8.79 -9.00 2.68
CA THR A 74 -7.94 -9.35 1.53
C THR A 74 -6.90 -8.26 1.29
N PHE A 75 -5.91 -8.51 0.42
CA PHE A 75 -4.88 -7.54 0.06
C PHE A 75 -5.44 -6.16 -0.30
N SER A 76 -6.52 -6.10 -1.09
CA SER A 76 -7.13 -4.84 -1.54
C SER A 76 -8.16 -4.26 -0.56
N ASN A 77 -8.74 -5.07 0.33
CA ASN A 77 -9.83 -4.66 1.20
C ASN A 77 -9.39 -4.41 2.66
N ASN A 78 -8.10 -4.22 2.90
CA ASN A 78 -7.58 -3.96 4.24
C ASN A 78 -6.87 -2.61 4.30
N SER A 79 -6.91 -1.98 5.48
CA SER A 79 -6.14 -0.79 5.82
C SER A 79 -5.61 -0.93 7.25
N PHE A 80 -4.42 -0.40 7.49
CA PHE A 80 -3.80 -0.40 8.82
C PHE A 80 -4.11 0.93 9.52
N CYS A 81 -4.72 0.87 10.70
CA CYS A 81 -4.96 2.08 11.47
C CYS A 81 -3.65 2.55 12.11
N ASN A 82 -3.20 3.76 11.79
CA ASN A 82 -1.95 4.32 12.34
C ASN A 82 -2.01 4.58 13.85
N ALA A 83 -3.20 4.73 14.43
CA ALA A 83 -3.36 5.05 15.85
C ALA A 83 -3.39 3.81 16.75
N CYS A 84 -4.17 2.78 16.38
CA CYS A 84 -4.30 1.56 17.18
C CYS A 84 -3.55 0.34 16.60
N GLN A 85 -2.91 0.49 15.43
CA GLN A 85 -2.15 -0.57 14.76
C GLN A 85 -2.97 -1.84 14.44
N VAL A 86 -4.28 -1.69 14.28
CA VAL A 86 -5.19 -2.78 13.93
C VAL A 86 -5.51 -2.75 12.44
N ARG A 87 -5.55 -3.92 11.80
CA ARG A 87 -6.04 -4.07 10.41
C ARG A 87 -7.57 -4.06 10.40
N VAL A 88 -8.13 -3.15 9.63
CA VAL A 88 -9.58 -2.97 9.46
C VAL A 88 -9.94 -3.00 7.98
N CYS A 89 -11.22 -3.21 7.65
CA CYS A 89 -11.66 -3.15 6.27
C CYS A 89 -11.73 -1.70 5.78
N LEU A 90 -11.85 -1.48 4.47
CA LEU A 90 -11.94 -0.14 3.90
C LEU A 90 -13.15 0.66 4.41
N GLN A 91 -14.26 -0.02 4.69
CA GLN A 91 -15.47 0.57 5.27
C GLN A 91 -15.26 1.11 6.69
N HIS A 92 -14.32 0.54 7.45
CA HIS A 92 -14.05 0.92 8.84
C HIS A 92 -12.66 1.51 9.05
N ARG A 93 -12.07 2.08 7.99
CA ARG A 93 -10.71 2.66 8.04
C ARG A 93 -10.62 3.88 8.95
N PHE A 94 -11.72 4.61 9.16
CA PHE A 94 -11.69 5.80 10.00
C PHE A 94 -11.79 5.43 11.49
N PRO A 95 -11.15 6.19 12.39
CA PRO A 95 -11.12 5.88 13.83
C PRO A 95 -12.51 5.73 14.48
N ALA A 96 -13.50 6.49 13.99
CA ALA A 96 -14.88 6.46 14.49
C ALA A 96 -15.59 5.14 14.17
N ASP A 97 -15.29 4.54 13.01
CA ASP A 97 -16.00 3.39 12.48
C ASP A 97 -15.61 2.06 13.13
N HIS A 98 -14.42 1.99 13.73
CA HIS A 98 -13.94 0.77 14.40
C HIS A 98 -13.72 0.93 15.91
N GLY A 99 -14.15 2.05 16.50
CA GLY A 99 -13.98 2.31 17.94
C GLY A 99 -12.51 2.30 18.34
N CYS A 100 -11.69 3.09 17.64
CA CYS A 100 -10.24 3.12 17.84
C CYS A 100 -9.85 3.34 19.32
N LYS A 101 -9.10 2.40 19.91
CA LYS A 101 -8.69 2.44 21.33
C LYS A 101 -7.70 3.55 21.66
N ALA A 102 -6.90 3.98 20.69
CA ALA A 102 -6.03 5.14 20.83
C ALA A 102 -6.82 6.46 20.82
N GLY A 103 -8.08 6.42 20.36
CA GLY A 103 -8.93 7.58 20.12
C GLY A 103 -8.32 8.59 19.14
N PRO A 104 -9.12 9.41 18.44
CA PRO A 104 -8.70 10.80 18.38
C PRO A 104 -8.60 11.25 19.84
N THR A 105 -7.54 11.97 20.22
CA THR A 105 -7.64 12.78 21.43
C THR A 105 -8.96 13.55 21.31
N ARG A 106 -9.94 13.19 22.13
CA ARG A 106 -11.14 13.99 22.31
C ARG A 106 -10.72 15.18 23.16
N ASP A 107 -9.77 15.98 22.68
CA ASP A 107 -9.71 17.37 23.07
C ASP A 107 -10.65 18.15 22.13
N GLY A 108 -11.91 17.71 22.15
CA GLY A 108 -13.04 18.61 22.07
C GLY A 108 -13.36 19.13 23.48
N SER A 109 -12.35 19.24 24.35
CA SER A 109 -12.38 20.20 25.42
C SER A 109 -12.43 21.55 24.72
N ARG A 110 -13.62 22.17 24.68
CA ARG A 110 -13.65 23.63 24.67
C ARG A 110 -12.61 24.09 25.70
N PRO A 111 -11.58 24.86 25.34
CA PRO A 111 -10.77 25.47 26.37
C PRO A 111 -11.74 26.30 27.20
N ARG A 112 -11.77 25.97 28.49
CA ARG A 112 -12.59 26.67 29.46
C ARG A 112 -12.03 28.08 29.55
N GLY A 113 -12.70 29.03 28.90
CA GLY A 113 -12.46 30.47 29.01
C GLY A 113 -11.07 30.92 28.58
N VAL A 114 -10.85 31.04 27.26
CA VAL A 114 -9.89 32.03 26.76
C VAL A 114 -10.73 33.12 26.13
N ASP A 115 -10.65 34.32 26.70
CA ASP A 115 -11.34 35.50 26.23
C ASP A 115 -10.96 35.76 24.76
N GLU A 116 -11.95 35.69 23.86
CA GLU A 116 -11.79 35.84 22.40
C GLU A 116 -11.04 37.14 22.04
N GLU A 117 -11.19 38.18 22.86
CA GLU A 117 -10.43 39.44 22.73
C GLU A 117 -8.92 39.25 22.93
N LYS A 118 -8.48 38.41 23.88
CA LYS A 118 -7.05 38.11 24.09
C LYS A 118 -6.43 37.45 22.88
N LEU A 119 -7.21 36.56 22.25
CA LEU A 119 -6.79 35.79 21.08
C LEU A 119 -6.64 36.70 19.86
N LEU A 120 -7.60 37.61 19.66
CA LEU A 120 -7.53 38.64 18.62
C LEU A 120 -6.37 39.62 18.84
N ILE A 121 -6.15 40.06 20.09
CA ILE A 121 -5.02 40.94 20.45
C ILE A 121 -3.67 40.23 20.23
N ALA A 122 -3.53 38.96 20.65
CA ALA A 122 -2.30 38.19 20.47
C ALA A 122 -1.96 37.98 18.98
N LEU A 123 -2.97 37.74 18.14
CA LEU A 123 -2.80 37.60 16.69
C LEU A 123 -2.42 38.92 16.00
N PHE A 124 -2.89 40.06 16.51
CA PHE A 124 -2.51 41.37 15.99
C PHE A 124 -1.07 41.74 16.36
N VAL A 125 -0.63 41.41 17.58
CA VAL A 125 0.75 41.66 18.05
C VAL A 125 1.76 40.79 17.29
N ALA A 126 1.42 39.53 16.99
CA ALA A 126 2.29 38.62 16.22
C ALA A 126 2.53 39.07 14.77
N ARG A 127 1.60 39.83 14.17
CA ARG A 127 1.77 40.37 12.81
C ARG A 127 2.73 41.55 12.74
N HIS A 128 3.09 42.18 13.86
CA HIS A 128 3.89 43.40 13.87
C HIS A 128 5.41 43.18 13.91
N GLY A 129 5.89 41.94 13.70
CA GLY A 129 7.30 41.60 13.72
C GLY A 129 7.76 40.89 12.45
N LYS A 130 8.55 41.60 11.63
CA LYS A 130 9.44 41.09 10.57
C LYS A 130 8.78 40.73 9.24
N GLY A 131 8.66 41.72 8.35
CA GLY A 131 8.54 41.48 6.92
C GLY A 131 9.81 40.84 6.37
N CYS A 132 9.66 39.74 5.64
CA CYS A 132 10.70 39.17 4.81
C CYS A 132 10.40 39.56 3.35
N GLY A 133 11.32 40.30 2.75
CA GLY A 133 11.41 40.46 1.29
C GLY A 133 11.55 41.90 0.86
N GLU A 134 12.78 42.31 0.52
CA GLU A 134 13.06 43.10 -0.68
C GLU A 134 14.53 42.90 -1.10
N ASP A 135 14.69 42.65 -2.41
CA ASP A 135 15.89 42.32 -3.18
C ASP A 135 16.62 43.60 -3.62
N SER A 136 17.95 43.58 -3.76
CA SER A 136 18.70 44.06 -4.96
C SER A 136 20.20 44.34 -4.71
N GLN A 137 21.02 43.77 -5.61
CA GLN A 137 22.35 44.19 -6.11
C GLN A 137 23.53 44.13 -5.11
N ASP A 138 24.63 43.40 -5.34
CA ASP A 138 25.56 43.48 -6.49
C ASP A 138 26.24 42.13 -6.82
N ALA A 139 26.54 41.92 -8.10
CA ALA A 139 27.49 40.92 -8.60
C ALA A 139 28.94 41.42 -8.37
N PRO A 140 30.02 40.59 -8.39
CA PRO A 140 30.40 39.82 -9.58
C PRO A 140 31.16 38.49 -9.34
N ALA A 141 31.54 37.90 -10.48
CA ALA A 141 32.62 36.93 -10.72
C ALA A 141 32.24 35.45 -10.93
N SER A 142 32.12 35.17 -12.23
CA SER A 142 32.03 33.90 -12.92
C SER A 142 33.22 32.97 -12.68
N SER A 143 32.97 31.67 -12.53
CA SER A 143 33.93 30.56 -12.71
C SER A 143 33.19 29.21 -12.78
N GLN A 144 32.83 28.76 -13.98
CA GLN A 144 32.37 27.38 -14.23
C GLN A 144 33.56 26.41 -14.39
N PRO A 145 33.50 25.19 -13.83
CA PRO A 145 34.21 24.05 -14.39
C PRO A 145 33.29 23.18 -15.26
N LYS A 146 33.82 22.85 -16.43
CA LYS A 146 33.24 22.05 -17.52
C LYS A 146 32.98 20.61 -17.08
N ARG A 147 31.83 20.04 -17.43
CA ARG A 147 31.59 18.57 -17.39
C ARG A 147 31.47 18.06 -18.83
N THR A 148 32.30 17.08 -19.17
CA THR A 148 32.32 16.40 -20.47
C THR A 148 31.22 15.32 -20.53
N PRO A 149 30.64 15.03 -21.71
CA PRO A 149 29.75 13.89 -21.88
C PRO A 149 30.55 12.60 -22.15
N SER A 150 30.22 11.54 -21.41
CA SER A 150 30.76 10.19 -21.64
C SER A 150 29.97 9.50 -22.76
N SER A 151 30.68 9.06 -23.79
CA SER A 151 30.16 8.32 -24.94
C SER A 151 30.05 6.84 -24.60
N VAL A 152 28.86 6.25 -24.68
CA VAL A 152 28.67 4.80 -24.68
C VAL A 152 28.08 4.36 -26.01
N LYS A 153 28.83 3.48 -26.69
CA LYS A 153 28.61 2.98 -28.05
C LYS A 153 27.78 1.70 -27.95
N ALA A 154 26.72 1.62 -28.76
CA ALA A 154 25.89 0.44 -28.92
C ALA A 154 26.65 -0.67 -29.70
N CYS A 155 26.47 -1.92 -29.26
CA CYS A 155 26.65 -3.14 -30.03
C CYS A 155 25.42 -4.02 -29.80
#